data_AF-A0A9D6J698-F1
#
_entry.id   AF-A0A9D6J698-F1
#
_cell.length_a   1.000
_cell.length_b   1.000
_cell.length_c   1.000
_cell.angle_alpha   90.00
_cell.angle_beta   90.00
_cell.angle_gamma   90.00
#
_symmetry.space_group_name_H-M   'P 1'
#
loop_
_entity.id
_entity.type
_entity.pdbx_description
1 polymer ?
#
loop_
_entity_poly.entity_id
_entity_poly.type
_entity_poly.pdbx_seq_one_letter_code
_entity_poly.pdbx_strand_id
1 'polypeptide(L)'
;MAIRSLNSSHIKLCCQLIASQKSKKKCVGFSLLELIIGMLFMTWALLGFLALNSSSKQGAMDAYFEFIGFQAAQEAIEVLESFGYRWLLTRYMEPNVNPLSEYPKREWHNVIPKENFYYPEEVGYFDRWIEVEKISSGESNAIRITVKVKPKGQSKAMAYLNSSKNISLSTLVFEQPL
;
A
#
# COMPACT_ATOMS: atom_id res chain seq x y z
N MET A 1 -71.33 -46.03 18.96
CA MET A 1 -72.34 -45.09 19.50
C MET A 1 -71.65 -44.18 20.51
N ALA A 2 -71.39 -42.93 20.13
CA ALA A 2 -71.21 -41.75 21.00
C ALA A 2 -70.52 -40.63 20.18
N ILE A 3 -71.27 -40.05 19.24
CA ILE A 3 -70.93 -38.76 18.65
C ILE A 3 -71.22 -37.72 19.74
N ARG A 4 -70.18 -37.25 20.43
CA ARG A 4 -70.32 -36.12 21.36
C ARG A 4 -70.06 -34.83 20.60
N SER A 5 -71.14 -34.05 20.50
CA SER A 5 -71.22 -32.71 19.94
C SER A 5 -70.12 -31.80 20.51
N LEU A 6 -69.19 -31.37 19.65
CA LEU A 6 -68.39 -30.20 19.97
C LEU A 6 -69.28 -28.97 19.89
N ASN A 7 -69.42 -28.35 21.06
CA ASN A 7 -70.24 -27.18 21.34
C ASN A 7 -69.78 -25.99 20.47
N SER A 8 -70.71 -25.45 19.67
CA SER A 8 -70.52 -24.33 18.71
C SER A 8 -69.97 -23.04 19.34
N SER A 9 -69.90 -22.96 20.67
CA SER A 9 -69.45 -21.80 21.45
C SER A 9 -67.92 -21.62 21.45
N HIS A 10 -67.13 -22.68 21.38
CA HIS A 10 -65.66 -22.57 21.39
C HIS A 10 -65.07 -22.12 20.05
N ILE A 11 -65.68 -22.50 18.92
CA ILE A 11 -65.25 -22.07 17.58
C ILE A 11 -65.54 -20.58 17.38
N LYS A 12 -66.66 -20.06 17.91
CA LYS A 12 -66.97 -18.63 17.88
C LYS A 12 -65.99 -17.79 18.70
N LEU A 13 -65.51 -18.29 19.84
CA LEU A 13 -64.51 -17.58 20.66
C LEU A 13 -63.14 -17.51 19.98
N CYS A 14 -62.68 -18.60 19.36
CA CYS A 14 -61.42 -18.57 18.59
C CYS A 14 -61.53 -17.66 17.36
N CYS A 15 -62.70 -17.61 16.70
CA CYS A 15 -62.89 -16.76 15.53
C CYS A 15 -62.97 -15.26 15.91
N GLN A 16 -63.47 -14.92 17.11
CA GLN A 16 -63.48 -13.53 17.60
C GLN A 16 -62.09 -13.05 18.07
N LEU A 17 -61.25 -13.93 18.61
CA LEU A 17 -59.88 -13.56 19.03
C LEU A 17 -58.95 -13.31 17.83
N ILE A 18 -59.16 -13.98 16.69
CA ILE A 18 -58.37 -13.73 15.47
C ILE A 18 -58.86 -12.47 14.74
N ALA A 19 -60.15 -12.14 14.81
CA ALA A 19 -60.71 -10.95 14.17
C ALA A 19 -60.35 -9.63 14.88
N SER A 20 -59.93 -9.68 16.15
CA SER A 20 -59.59 -8.50 16.97
C SER A 20 -58.09 -8.14 16.99
N GLN A 21 -57.32 -8.55 15.98
CA GLN A 21 -55.96 -8.03 15.75
C GLN A 21 -55.73 -7.54 14.32
N LYS A 22 -56.76 -6.99 13.67
CA LYS A 22 -56.52 -6.00 12.59
C LYS A 22 -56.12 -4.67 13.21
N SER A 23 -54.86 -4.61 13.67
CA SER A 23 -54.16 -3.34 13.86
C SER A 23 -54.27 -2.56 12.55
N LYS A 24 -55.02 -1.45 12.58
CA LYS A 24 -55.01 -0.47 11.50
C LYS A 24 -53.57 0.05 11.40
N LYS A 25 -52.76 -0.51 10.49
CA LYS A 25 -51.51 0.13 10.08
C LYS A 25 -51.91 1.48 9.49
N LYS A 26 -51.80 2.53 10.30
CA LYS A 26 -51.88 3.90 9.80
C LYS A 26 -50.71 4.02 8.82
N CYS A 27 -50.99 4.12 7.52
CA CYS A 27 -50.04 4.66 6.56
C CYS A 27 -49.86 6.13 6.91
N VAL A 28 -48.98 6.41 7.86
CA VAL A 28 -48.51 7.76 8.14
C VAL A 28 -47.47 8.04 7.07
N GLY A 29 -47.80 8.93 6.14
CA GLY A 29 -46.81 9.45 5.20
C GLY A 29 -45.75 10.25 5.95
N PHE A 30 -44.51 10.20 5.47
CA PHE A 30 -43.45 11.04 6.02
C PHE A 30 -43.80 12.51 5.83
N SER A 31 -43.60 13.32 6.88
CA SER A 31 -43.71 14.77 6.75
C SER A 31 -42.60 15.28 5.84
N LEU A 32 -42.88 16.30 5.03
CA LEU A 32 -41.90 16.92 4.14
C LEU A 32 -40.65 17.39 4.91
N LEU A 33 -40.84 17.88 6.14
CA LEU A 33 -39.76 18.30 7.03
C LEU A 33 -38.87 17.11 7.47
N GLU A 34 -39.47 15.97 7.77
CA GLU A 34 -38.74 14.75 8.14
C GLU A 34 -37.90 14.23 6.96
N LEU A 35 -38.43 14.33 5.74
CA LEU A 35 -37.71 13.97 4.52
C LEU A 35 -36.49 14.89 4.30
N ILE A 36 -36.64 16.21 4.48
CA ILE A 36 -35.52 17.16 4.38
C ILE A 36 -34.43 16.85 5.42
N ILE A 37 -34.82 16.60 6.67
CA ILE A 37 -33.88 16.25 7.74
C ILE A 37 -33.17 14.93 7.40
N GLY A 38 -33.90 13.92 6.94
CA GLY A 38 -33.33 12.63 6.51
C GLY A 38 -32.33 12.78 5.36
N MET A 39 -32.64 13.59 4.34
CA MET A 39 -31.73 13.87 3.23
C MET A 39 -30.46 14.58 3.70
N LEU A 40 -30.55 15.50 4.65
CA LEU A 40 -29.40 16.23 5.19
C LEU A 40 -28.47 15.29 5.95
N PHE A 41 -29.02 14.43 6.82
CA PHE A 41 -28.24 13.40 7.52
C PHE A 41 -27.58 12.42 6.55
N MET A 42 -28.32 11.97 5.53
CA MET A 42 -27.77 11.07 4.52
C MET A 42 -26.62 11.71 3.74
N THR A 43 -26.74 13.01 3.40
CA THR A 43 -25.70 13.76 2.71
C THR A 43 -24.43 13.87 3.55
N TRP A 44 -24.55 14.19 4.84
CA TRP A 44 -23.41 14.23 5.75
C TRP A 44 -22.74 12.87 5.92
N ALA A 45 -23.52 11.79 6.05
CA ALA A 45 -22.99 10.44 6.13
C ALA A 45 -22.21 10.05 4.87
N LEU A 46 -22.74 10.38 3.68
CA LEU A 46 -22.07 10.11 2.40
C LEU A 46 -20.77 10.90 2.26
N LEU A 47 -20.75 12.18 2.63
CA LEU A 47 -19.54 12.99 2.60
C LEU A 47 -18.46 12.42 3.52
N GLY A 48 -18.83 12.01 4.74
CA GLY A 48 -17.90 11.35 5.67
C GLY A 48 -17.33 10.05 5.09
N PHE A 49 -18.19 9.21 4.52
CA PHE A 49 -17.76 7.96 3.89
C PHE A 49 -16.82 8.18 2.69
N LEU A 50 -17.11 9.17 1.84
CA LEU A 50 -16.27 9.50 0.69
C LEU A 50 -14.91 10.06 1.14
N ALA A 51 -14.89 10.91 2.18
CA ALA A 51 -13.65 11.44 2.74
C ALA A 51 -12.75 10.33 3.30
N LEU A 52 -13.34 9.37 4.03
CA LEU A 52 -12.61 8.21 4.55
C LEU A 52 -12.03 7.37 3.41
N ASN A 53 -12.81 7.05 2.38
CA ASN A 53 -12.33 6.27 1.24
C ASN A 53 -11.22 6.98 0.45
N SER A 54 -11.30 8.31 0.30
CA SER A 54 -10.25 9.07 -0.36
C SER A 54 -8.95 9.02 0.43
N SER A 55 -9.03 9.20 1.76
CA SER A 55 -7.87 9.13 2.65
C SER A 55 -7.21 7.75 2.62
N SER A 56 -8.01 6.67 2.68
CA SER A 56 -7.50 5.30 2.61
C SER A 56 -6.80 5.00 1.27
N LYS A 57 -7.34 5.46 0.14
CA LYS A 57 -6.70 5.29 -1.17
C LYS A 57 -5.35 5.99 -1.24
N GLN A 58 -5.26 7.22 -0.71
CA GLN A 58 -4.02 7.97 -0.70
C GLN A 58 -2.97 7.27 0.16
N GLY A 59 -3.34 6.81 1.36
CA GLY A 59 -2.42 6.07 2.23
C GLY A 59 -1.96 4.74 1.62
N ALA A 60 -2.85 4.01 0.94
CA ALA A 60 -2.47 2.78 0.24
C ALA A 60 -1.48 3.04 -0.90
N MET A 61 -1.65 4.13 -1.65
CA MET A 61 -0.72 4.51 -2.73
C MET A 61 0.63 4.97 -2.18
N ASP A 62 0.67 5.77 -1.12
CA ASP A 62 1.92 6.18 -0.46
C ASP A 62 2.73 4.95 0.00
N ALA A 63 2.09 4.03 0.72
CA ALA A 63 2.71 2.78 1.14
C ALA A 63 3.18 1.91 -0.04
N TYR A 64 2.38 1.84 -1.11
CA TYR A 64 2.74 1.10 -2.32
C TYR A 64 4.03 1.66 -2.94
N PHE A 65 4.10 2.97 -3.18
CA PHE A 65 5.28 3.58 -3.78
C PHE A 65 6.49 3.56 -2.85
N GLU A 66 6.30 3.68 -1.54
CA GLU A 66 7.38 3.50 -0.57
C GLU A 66 7.96 2.08 -0.67
N PHE A 67 7.10 1.06 -0.78
CA PHE A 67 7.54 -0.33 -0.91
C PHE A 67 8.28 -0.58 -2.24
N ILE A 68 7.78 -0.06 -3.36
CA ILE A 68 8.46 -0.16 -4.66
C ILE A 68 9.83 0.53 -4.61
N GLY A 69 9.92 1.71 -4.01
CA GLY A 69 11.19 2.42 -3.83
C GLY A 69 12.17 1.65 -2.95
N PHE A 70 11.69 0.98 -1.89
CA PHE A 70 12.49 0.12 -1.04
C PHE A 70 13.02 -1.10 -1.81
N GLN A 71 12.18 -1.80 -2.57
CA GLN A 71 12.61 -2.92 -3.40
C GLN A 71 13.66 -2.52 -4.44
N ALA A 72 13.48 -1.38 -5.11
CA ALA A 72 14.45 -0.88 -6.08
C ALA A 72 15.82 -0.56 -5.45
N ALA A 73 15.83 -0.11 -4.19
CA ALA A 73 17.07 0.09 -3.43
C ALA A 73 17.70 -1.24 -3.01
N GLN A 74 16.89 -2.17 -2.52
CA GLN A 74 17.33 -3.49 -2.06
C GLN A 74 17.93 -4.33 -3.20
N GLU A 75 17.32 -4.33 -4.38
CA GLU A 75 17.85 -5.04 -5.56
C GLU A 75 19.29 -4.60 -5.87
N ALA A 76 19.57 -3.29 -5.84
CA ALA A 76 20.90 -2.77 -6.09
C ALA A 76 21.91 -3.23 -5.04
N ILE A 77 21.47 -3.32 -3.78
CA ILE A 77 22.29 -3.82 -2.68
C ILE A 77 22.60 -5.30 -2.90
N GLU A 78 21.59 -6.13 -3.16
CA GLU A 78 21.75 -7.57 -3.34
C GLU A 78 22.65 -7.90 -4.53
N VAL A 79 22.48 -7.19 -5.65
CA VAL A 79 23.33 -7.34 -6.83
C VAL A 79 24.79 -7.01 -6.49
N LEU A 80 25.05 -5.87 -5.83
CA LEU A 80 26.42 -5.48 -5.48
C LEU A 80 27.04 -6.39 -4.41
N GLU A 81 26.24 -6.82 -3.43
CA GLU A 81 26.66 -7.75 -2.39
C GLU A 81 27.03 -9.12 -2.97
N SER A 82 26.30 -9.59 -3.97
CA SER A 82 26.57 -10.89 -4.62
C SER A 82 27.95 -10.99 -5.28
N PHE A 83 28.54 -9.87 -5.71
CA PHE A 83 29.91 -9.85 -6.25
C PHE A 83 30.99 -9.99 -5.17
N GLY A 84 30.66 -9.66 -3.92
CA GLY A 84 31.55 -9.77 -2.77
C GLY A 84 32.63 -8.69 -2.66
N TYR A 85 33.31 -8.70 -1.51
CA TYR A 85 34.26 -7.66 -1.09
C TYR A 85 35.39 -7.40 -2.10
N ARG A 86 36.08 -8.45 -2.54
CA ARG A 86 37.28 -8.33 -3.40
C ARG A 86 36.94 -7.74 -4.76
N TRP A 87 35.81 -8.12 -5.35
CA TRP A 87 35.39 -7.61 -6.64
C TRP A 87 34.96 -6.13 -6.55
N LEU A 88 34.20 -5.77 -5.52
CA LEU A 88 33.79 -4.38 -5.29
C LEU A 88 35.01 -3.46 -5.13
N LEU A 89 36.00 -3.88 -4.35
CA LEU A 89 37.22 -3.11 -4.11
C LEU A 89 38.05 -2.92 -5.39
N THR A 90 38.19 -3.96 -6.21
CA THR A 90 39.12 -3.97 -7.35
C THR A 90 38.50 -3.53 -8.67
N ARG A 91 37.19 -3.63 -8.84
CA ARG A 91 36.51 -3.33 -10.11
C ARG A 91 35.53 -2.18 -10.01
N TYR A 92 34.70 -2.18 -8.97
CA TYR A 92 33.60 -1.21 -8.86
C TYR A 92 34.09 0.15 -8.32
N MET A 93 35.02 0.14 -7.37
CA MET A 93 35.58 1.36 -6.76
C MET A 93 36.63 2.09 -7.63
N GLU A 94 37.11 1.50 -8.73
CA GLU A 94 38.11 2.14 -9.59
C GLU A 94 37.55 3.40 -10.27
N PRO A 95 38.17 4.59 -10.15
CA PRO A 95 37.55 5.87 -10.51
C PRO A 95 37.05 5.97 -11.97
N ASN A 96 37.77 5.38 -12.93
CA ASN A 96 37.49 5.57 -14.37
C ASN A 96 36.76 4.40 -15.05
N VAL A 97 36.41 3.36 -14.31
CA VAL A 97 35.71 2.19 -14.86
C VAL A 97 34.40 2.01 -14.10
N ASN A 98 33.29 1.93 -14.83
CA ASN A 98 32.04 1.42 -14.29
C ASN A 98 31.78 0.05 -14.92
N PRO A 99 32.09 -1.06 -14.23
CA PRO A 99 31.93 -2.40 -14.78
C PRO A 99 30.45 -2.78 -14.99
N LEU A 100 29.52 -2.07 -14.34
CA LEU A 100 28.08 -2.32 -14.42
C LEU A 100 27.37 -1.07 -14.93
N SER A 101 27.12 -1.01 -16.24
CA SER A 101 26.38 0.10 -16.87
C SER A 101 25.00 0.33 -16.26
N GLU A 102 24.35 -0.73 -15.78
CA GLU A 102 23.03 -0.69 -15.12
C GLU A 102 23.07 -0.12 -13.69
N TYR A 103 24.24 -0.12 -13.04
CA TYR A 103 24.42 0.32 -11.66
C TYR A 103 25.53 1.38 -11.60
N PRO A 104 25.33 2.57 -12.19
CA PRO A 104 26.32 3.64 -12.13
C PRO A 104 26.50 4.18 -10.72
N LYS A 105 27.75 4.53 -10.42
CA LYS A 105 28.18 5.06 -9.13
C LYS A 105 28.09 6.58 -9.12
N ARG A 106 27.67 7.15 -7.98
CA ARG A 106 27.66 8.59 -7.69
C ARG A 106 26.97 9.44 -8.76
N GLU A 107 25.93 8.89 -9.37
CA GLU A 107 25.08 9.59 -10.32
C GLU A 107 23.63 9.16 -10.08
N TRP A 108 22.69 10.08 -10.31
CA TRP A 108 21.28 9.73 -10.32
C TRP A 108 20.93 9.14 -11.67
N HIS A 109 20.58 7.86 -11.69
CA HIS A 109 20.15 7.18 -12.90
C HIS A 109 18.76 6.59 -12.74
N ASN A 110 18.04 6.51 -13.85
CA ASN A 110 16.70 5.94 -13.86
C ASN A 110 16.76 4.43 -13.61
N VAL A 111 15.82 3.92 -12.81
CA VAL A 111 15.68 2.47 -12.62
C VAL A 111 14.93 1.90 -13.81
N ILE A 112 15.67 1.36 -14.78
CA ILE A 112 15.10 0.82 -16.01
C ILE A 112 14.62 -0.62 -15.75
N PRO A 113 13.33 -0.93 -15.95
CA PRO A 113 12.84 -2.29 -15.86
C PRO A 113 13.47 -3.17 -16.94
N LYS A 114 13.96 -4.35 -16.56
CA LYS A 114 14.58 -5.30 -17.49
C LYS A 114 13.50 -6.01 -18.31
N GLU A 115 13.65 -6.04 -19.63
CA GLU A 115 12.66 -6.61 -20.55
C GLU A 115 12.33 -8.09 -20.30
N ASN A 116 13.26 -8.85 -19.69
CA ASN A 116 13.12 -10.29 -19.45
C ASN A 116 12.66 -10.65 -18.03
N PHE A 117 12.39 -9.65 -17.17
CA PHE A 117 11.96 -9.87 -15.80
C PHE A 117 10.62 -9.15 -15.58
N TYR A 118 9.75 -9.73 -14.77
CA TYR A 118 8.49 -9.09 -14.41
C TYR A 118 8.76 -7.97 -13.40
N TYR A 119 9.11 -6.80 -13.92
CA TYR A 119 9.21 -5.57 -13.14
C TYR A 119 7.88 -4.81 -13.21
N PRO A 120 7.39 -4.28 -12.07
CA PRO A 120 6.34 -3.29 -12.09
C PRO A 120 6.79 -2.07 -12.92
N GLU A 121 5.92 -1.57 -13.80
CA GLU A 121 6.22 -0.40 -14.63
C GLU A 121 6.58 0.84 -13.78
N GLU A 122 6.03 0.89 -12.57
CA GLU A 122 6.21 1.96 -11.61
C GLU A 122 7.65 2.06 -11.07
N VAL A 123 8.48 1.03 -11.26
CA VAL A 123 9.90 1.10 -10.91
C VAL A 123 10.61 2.21 -11.72
N GLY A 124 10.19 2.43 -12.97
CA GLY A 124 10.70 3.52 -13.83
C GLY A 124 10.38 4.93 -13.33
N TYR A 125 9.54 5.06 -12.30
CA TYR A 125 9.23 6.34 -11.65
C TYR A 125 10.32 6.79 -10.67
N PHE A 126 11.31 5.96 -10.43
CA PHE A 126 12.37 6.23 -9.48
C PHE A 126 13.71 6.44 -10.16
N ASP A 127 14.49 7.34 -9.57
CA ASP A 127 15.91 7.45 -9.84
C ASP A 127 16.67 6.91 -8.62
N ARG A 128 17.81 6.26 -8.89
CA ARG A 128 18.67 5.64 -7.89
C ARG A 128 20.03 6.34 -7.89
N TRP A 129 20.66 6.41 -6.71
CA TRP A 129 22.02 6.86 -6.49
C TRP A 129 22.75 5.80 -5.69
N ILE A 130 23.88 5.32 -6.20
CA ILE A 130 24.69 4.29 -5.55
C ILE A 130 26.01 4.90 -5.10
N GLU A 131 26.33 4.72 -3.83
CA GLU A 131 27.58 5.15 -3.22
C GLU A 131 28.24 3.97 -2.53
N VAL A 132 29.51 3.72 -2.86
CA VAL A 132 30.29 2.63 -2.29
C VAL A 132 31.53 3.23 -1.63
N GLU A 133 31.67 2.98 -0.34
CA GLU A 133 32.73 3.54 0.50
C GLU A 133 33.48 2.43 1.22
N LYS A 134 34.80 2.51 1.26
CA LYS A 134 35.61 1.62 2.09
C LYS A 134 35.59 2.13 3.52
N ILE A 135 35.23 1.25 4.46
CA ILE A 135 35.26 1.54 5.90
C ILE A 135 36.23 0.55 6.53
N SER A 136 37.24 1.08 7.23
CA SER A 136 38.12 0.28 8.06
C SER A 136 37.79 0.60 9.51
N SER A 137 37.41 -0.41 10.29
CA SER A 137 37.15 -0.27 11.73
C SER A 137 37.96 -1.34 12.45
N GLY A 138 39.08 -0.91 13.03
CA GLY A 138 40.01 -1.81 13.73
C GLY A 138 40.66 -2.84 12.80
N GLU A 139 40.51 -4.12 13.14
CA GLU A 139 41.13 -5.26 12.44
C GLU A 139 40.34 -5.74 11.22
N SER A 140 39.12 -5.23 10.99
CA SER A 140 38.26 -5.70 9.90
C SER A 140 38.03 -4.61 8.85
N ASN A 141 38.23 -4.98 7.58
CA ASN A 141 37.87 -4.15 6.45
C ASN A 141 36.44 -4.47 6.00
N ALA A 142 35.65 -3.42 5.78
CA ALA A 142 34.31 -3.52 5.23
C ALA A 142 34.12 -2.52 4.09
N ILE A 143 33.15 -2.81 3.23
CA ILE A 143 32.67 -1.88 2.21
C ILE A 143 31.23 -1.53 2.56
N ARG A 144 30.94 -0.25 2.74
CA ARG A 144 29.58 0.25 2.89
C ARG A 144 29.01 0.56 1.51
N ILE A 145 27.91 -0.09 1.19
CA ILE A 145 27.10 0.23 0.02
C ILE A 145 25.92 1.04 0.52
N THR A 146 25.76 2.26 0.02
CA THR A 146 24.62 3.13 0.32
C THR A 146 23.86 3.39 -0.97
N VAL A 147 22.59 3.02 -0.98
CA VAL A 147 21.69 3.23 -2.12
C VAL A 147 20.61 4.20 -1.70
N LYS A 148 20.47 5.29 -2.43
CA LYS A 148 19.42 6.29 -2.24
C LYS A 148 18.49 6.23 -3.44
N VAL A 149 17.19 6.27 -3.19
CA VAL A 149 16.14 6.26 -4.21
C VAL A 149 15.25 7.47 -4.00
N LYS A 150 14.94 8.16 -5.09
CA LYS A 150 14.04 9.32 -5.10
C LYS A 150 13.00 9.19 -6.20
N PRO A 151 11.79 9.74 -6.02
CA PRO A 151 10.84 9.84 -7.12
C PRO A 151 11.34 10.81 -8.19
N LYS A 152 11.11 10.46 -9.45
CA LYS A 152 11.40 11.31 -10.61
C LYS A 152 10.42 12.48 -10.63
N GLY A 153 10.91 13.68 -10.93
CA GLY A 153 10.21 14.97 -10.74
C GLY A 153 8.89 15.19 -11.50
N GLN A 154 8.41 14.24 -12.31
CA GLN A 154 7.10 14.27 -13.00
C GLN A 154 6.37 12.91 -12.95
N SER A 155 6.72 12.04 -12.02
CA SER A 155 6.15 10.69 -11.93
C SER A 155 4.94 10.63 -11.00
N LYS A 156 4.11 9.58 -11.14
CA LYS A 156 3.02 9.31 -10.19
C LYS A 156 3.57 9.14 -8.77
N ALA A 157 4.74 8.54 -8.61
CA ALA A 157 5.39 8.38 -7.32
C ALA A 157 5.58 9.73 -6.60
N MET A 158 5.95 10.80 -7.33
CA MET A 158 6.10 12.15 -6.76
C MET A 158 4.79 12.75 -6.21
N ALA A 159 3.64 12.34 -6.75
CA ALA A 159 2.35 12.84 -6.29
C ALA A 159 1.88 12.17 -4.99
N TYR A 160 2.39 10.98 -4.67
CA TYR A 160 1.98 10.18 -3.52
C TYR A 160 3.05 10.10 -2.43
N LEU A 161 4.31 9.85 -2.79
CA LEU A 161 5.43 10.01 -1.86
C LEU A 161 5.63 11.49 -1.60
N ASN A 162 5.65 11.85 -0.33
CA ASN A 162 6.09 13.19 0.07
C ASN A 162 7.45 13.49 -0.58
N SER A 163 7.52 14.54 -1.40
CA SER A 163 8.67 14.94 -2.22
C SER A 163 10.00 15.08 -1.46
N SER A 164 9.96 15.14 -0.13
CA SER A 164 11.12 15.23 0.76
C SER A 164 11.64 13.87 1.25
N LYS A 165 10.89 12.78 1.07
CA LYS A 165 11.24 11.45 1.59
C LYS A 165 12.10 10.70 0.57
N ASN A 166 13.40 10.90 0.66
CA ASN A 166 14.36 10.02 -0.01
C ASN A 166 14.46 8.71 0.77
N ILE A 167 14.34 7.58 0.08
CA ILE A 167 14.52 6.26 0.69
C ILE A 167 16.00 5.93 0.58
N SER A 168 16.66 5.69 1.71
CA SER A 168 18.08 5.33 1.74
C SER A 168 18.28 4.03 2.49
N LEU A 169 18.94 3.07 1.84
CA LEU A 169 19.36 1.81 2.44
C LEU A 169 20.88 1.75 2.43
N SER A 170 21.44 1.12 3.45
CA SER A 170 22.86 0.79 3.44
C SER A 170 23.11 -0.62 3.96
N THR A 171 24.12 -1.26 3.40
CA THR A 171 24.63 -2.56 3.86
C THR A 171 26.15 -2.50 4.02
N LEU A 172 26.70 -3.46 4.76
CA LEU A 172 28.13 -3.65 4.95
C LEU A 172 28.54 -5.01 4.40
N VAL A 173 29.50 -5.00 3.48
CA VAL A 173 30.13 -6.21 2.95
C VAL A 173 31.49 -6.36 3.60
N PHE A 174 31.69 -7.44 4.35
CA PHE A 174 32.94 -7.72 5.06
C PHE A 174 33.93 -8.51 4.19
N GLU A 175 35.21 -8.33 4.48
CA GLU A 175 36.25 -9.20 3.95
C GLU A 175 36.10 -10.62 4.53
N GLN A 176 35.98 -11.62 3.66
CA GLN A 176 35.97 -13.02 4.09
C GLN A 176 37.39 -13.42 4.51
N PRO A 177 37.57 -14.05 5.68
CA PRO A 177 38.86 -14.62 6.07
C PRO A 177 39.25 -15.73 5.08
N LEU A 178 40.49 -15.67 4.60
CA LEU A 178 41.09 -16.65 3.68
C LEU A 178 41.31 -18.01 4.35
#